data_AF-A0A453HE41-F1
#
_entry.id   AF-A0A453HE41-F1
#
_cell.length_a   1.000
_cell.length_b   1.000
_cell.length_c   1.000
_cell.angle_alpha   90.00
_cell.angle_beta   90.00
_cell.angle_gamma   90.00
#
_symmetry.space_group_name_H-M   'P 1'
#
loop_
_entity.id
_entity.type
_entity.pdbx_description
1 polymer ?
#
loop_
_entity_poly.entity_id
_entity_poly.type
_entity_poly.pdbx_seq_one_letter_code
_entity_poly.pdbx_strand_id
1 'polypeptide(L)'
;MPQLATSAPPNSSLHLTPDPRVSPLKMSSALAERGGAIDARTGYRATTRSFVSLRPPLPLPPADAPLTFPAFALSLLPSPLPAHPALLDAATGEAVSYPAFLSQVRALV
;
A
#
# COMPACT_ATOMS: atom_id res chain seq x y z
N MET A 1 81.42 7.23 10.64
CA MET A 1 81.10 6.48 11.87
C MET A 1 81.35 7.44 13.03
N PRO A 2 80.31 7.90 13.74
CA PRO A 2 79.49 7.05 14.61
C PRO A 2 77.97 7.08 14.30
N GLN A 3 77.30 6.12 14.93
CA GLN A 3 75.91 5.69 14.87
C GLN A 3 75.11 6.20 16.09
N LEU A 4 73.78 5.95 16.04
CA LEU A 4 72.78 6.00 17.14
C LEU A 4 72.30 7.41 17.56
N ALA A 5 71.02 7.68 17.79
CA ALA A 5 69.90 6.81 18.11
C ALA A 5 68.54 7.41 17.67
N THR A 6 67.58 6.50 17.53
CA THR A 6 66.14 6.67 17.36
C THR A 6 65.50 7.67 18.34
N SER A 7 64.53 8.45 17.87
CA SER A 7 63.45 8.98 18.71
C SER A 7 62.23 9.30 17.84
N ALA A 8 61.18 8.52 18.02
CA ALA A 8 59.88 8.67 17.37
C ALA A 8 59.11 9.91 17.88
N PRO A 9 58.19 10.48 17.08
CA PRO A 9 57.30 11.54 17.58
C PRO A 9 56.26 10.96 18.57
N PRO A 10 55.84 11.73 19.60
CA PRO A 10 54.77 11.31 20.50
C PRO A 10 53.43 11.31 19.77
N ASN A 11 52.86 10.11 19.66
CA ASN A 11 51.52 9.84 19.13
C ASN A 11 50.49 10.19 20.21
N SER A 12 49.86 11.36 20.14
CA SER A 12 48.72 11.73 21.00
C SER A 12 47.85 12.78 20.34
N SER A 13 46.80 12.35 19.64
CA SER A 13 45.59 13.17 19.43
C SER A 13 44.40 12.26 19.09
N LEU A 14 43.75 11.82 20.15
CA LEU A 14 42.30 11.69 20.32
C LEU A 14 41.54 11.02 19.15
N HIS A 15 41.45 9.69 19.26
CA HIS A 15 40.40 8.88 18.69
C HIS A 15 39.02 9.40 19.16
N LEU A 16 38.38 10.28 18.39
CA LEU A 16 36.94 10.47 18.48
C LEU A 16 36.28 9.22 17.91
N THR A 17 35.93 8.28 18.77
CA THR A 17 34.90 7.29 18.46
C THR A 17 33.63 8.04 18.08
N PRO A 18 33.07 7.85 16.87
CA PRO A 18 31.70 8.26 16.62
C PRO A 18 30.79 7.41 17.50
N ASP A 19 29.95 8.10 18.29
CA ASP A 19 28.91 7.52 19.13
C ASP A 19 28.00 6.61 18.28
N PRO A 20 27.83 5.31 18.62
CA PRO A 20 26.98 4.40 17.84
C PRO A 20 25.47 4.66 18.02
N ARG A 21 25.04 5.73 18.69
CA ARG A 21 23.62 6.06 18.91
C ARG A 21 23.01 7.03 17.92
N VAL A 22 23.74 7.53 16.93
CA VAL A 22 23.09 8.18 15.79
C VAL A 22 22.72 7.10 14.78
N SER A 23 21.54 6.53 14.93
CA SER A 23 20.93 5.72 13.88
C SER A 23 20.87 6.56 12.60
N PRO A 24 21.52 6.19 11.48
CA PRO A 24 21.27 6.83 10.21
C PRO A 24 19.93 6.30 9.69
N LEU A 25 18.84 6.84 10.23
CA LEU A 25 17.48 6.59 9.77
C LEU A 25 17.24 7.42 8.49
N LYS A 26 18.07 7.20 7.45
CA LYS A 26 17.88 7.82 6.13
C LYS A 26 18.72 7.17 5.03
N MET A 27 18.64 5.86 4.84
CA MET A 27 19.20 5.22 3.63
C MET A 27 18.23 4.23 2.97
N SER A 28 16.94 4.54 2.97
CA SER A 28 15.97 3.92 2.04
C SER A 28 15.67 4.80 0.82
N SER A 29 16.30 5.98 0.72
CA SER A 29 15.98 6.98 -0.31
C SER A 29 16.79 6.84 -1.61
N ALA A 30 17.80 5.96 -1.67
CA ALA A 30 18.73 5.92 -2.79
C ALA A 30 18.30 5.05 -3.98
N LEU A 31 17.26 4.22 -3.84
CA LEU A 31 16.66 3.50 -4.98
C LEU A 31 15.43 4.19 -5.57
N ALA A 32 14.89 5.23 -4.91
CA ALA A 32 13.73 5.99 -5.38
C ALA A 32 14.08 7.05 -6.44
N GLU A 33 15.37 7.37 -6.58
CA GLU A 33 15.88 8.43 -7.46
C GLU A 33 16.29 7.90 -8.84
N ARG A 34 15.36 7.20 -9.52
CA ARG A 34 15.33 7.12 -10.99
C ARG A 34 13.88 6.96 -11.47
N GLY A 35 13.17 8.09 -11.53
CA GLY A 35 11.95 8.25 -12.33
C GLY A 35 10.64 7.85 -11.64
N GLY A 36 9.97 8.82 -11.01
CA GLY A 36 8.52 8.74 -10.76
C GLY A 36 8.06 7.83 -9.63
N ALA A 37 8.88 7.62 -8.60
CA ALA A 37 8.45 6.92 -7.39
C ALA A 37 7.35 7.71 -6.66
N ILE A 38 6.34 6.99 -6.17
CA ILE A 38 5.28 7.51 -5.30
C ILE A 38 5.81 7.50 -3.87
N ASP A 39 5.64 8.60 -3.13
CA ASP A 39 5.92 8.63 -1.69
C ASP A 39 4.96 7.65 -0.97
N ALA A 40 5.52 6.61 -0.34
CA ALA A 40 4.74 5.54 0.30
C ALA A 40 3.98 6.00 1.57
N ARG A 41 4.32 7.15 2.15
CA ARG A 41 3.65 7.73 3.32
C ARG A 41 2.52 8.66 2.91
N THR A 42 2.72 9.45 1.85
CA THR A 42 1.79 10.53 1.46
C THR A 42 0.99 10.22 0.20
N GLY A 43 1.44 9.29 -0.64
CA GLY A 43 0.87 9.05 -1.97
C GLY A 43 1.26 10.12 -2.99
N TYR A 44 2.14 11.07 -2.65
CA TYR A 44 2.53 12.12 -3.58
C TYR A 44 3.46 11.60 -4.67
N ARG A 45 3.14 11.91 -5.93
CA ARG A 45 3.96 11.64 -7.11
C ARG A 45 4.47 12.96 -7.68
N ALA A 46 5.77 13.19 -7.55
CA ALA A 46 6.39 14.46 -7.98
C ALA A 46 6.34 14.68 -9.50
N THR A 47 6.39 13.61 -10.31
CA THR A 47 6.39 13.71 -11.78
C THR A 47 5.10 14.31 -12.33
N THR A 48 3.97 13.93 -11.76
CA THR A 48 2.64 14.43 -12.15
C THR A 48 2.13 15.53 -11.22
N ARG A 49 2.87 15.84 -10.15
CA ARG A 49 2.47 16.75 -9.06
C ARG A 49 1.09 16.43 -8.51
N SER A 50 0.76 15.15 -8.38
CA SER A 50 -0.55 14.67 -7.94
C SER A 50 -0.42 13.65 -6.81
N PHE A 51 -1.51 13.44 -6.06
CA PHE A 51 -1.61 12.39 -5.07
C PHE A 51 -2.31 11.17 -5.66
N VAL A 52 -1.80 9.98 -5.35
CA VAL A 52 -2.43 8.70 -5.70
C VAL A 52 -2.81 7.95 -4.45
N SER A 53 -3.86 7.12 -4.56
CA SER A 53 -4.27 6.25 -3.47
C SER A 53 -3.15 5.26 -3.13
N LEU A 54 -2.83 5.15 -1.85
CA LEU A 54 -1.92 4.12 -1.32
C LEU A 54 -2.61 2.77 -1.10
N ARG A 55 -3.94 2.70 -1.22
CA ARG A 55 -4.65 1.42 -1.17
C ARG A 55 -4.27 0.56 -2.37
N PRO A 56 -4.16 -0.77 -2.20
CA PRO A 56 -4.01 -1.69 -3.32
C PRO A 56 -5.05 -1.41 -4.40
N PRO A 57 -4.67 -1.45 -5.70
CA PRO A 57 -5.63 -1.33 -6.78
C PRO A 57 -6.74 -2.36 -6.62
N LEU A 58 -8.01 -1.93 -6.76
CA LEU A 58 -9.12 -2.85 -6.81
C LEU A 58 -9.02 -3.65 -8.11
N PRO A 59 -9.19 -5.00 -8.09
CA PRO A 59 -9.23 -5.79 -9.31
C PRO A 59 -10.54 -5.47 -10.04
N LEU A 60 -10.50 -4.48 -10.92
CA LEU A 60 -11.58 -4.16 -11.83
C LEU A 60 -11.53 -5.12 -13.02
N PRO A 61 -12.69 -5.50 -13.57
CA PRO A 61 -12.74 -6.28 -14.80
C PRO A 61 -12.10 -5.46 -15.94
N PRO A 62 -11.51 -6.12 -16.95
CA PRO A 62 -11.02 -5.44 -18.14
C PRO A 62 -12.12 -4.58 -18.78
N ALA A 63 -11.78 -3.39 -19.26
CA ALA A 63 -12.75 -2.45 -19.83
C ALA A 63 -13.48 -3.01 -21.06
N ASP A 64 -12.79 -3.86 -21.83
CA ASP A 64 -13.33 -4.49 -23.05
C ASP A 64 -14.09 -5.80 -22.78
N ALA A 65 -14.16 -6.24 -21.52
CA ALA A 65 -14.91 -7.44 -21.18
C ALA A 65 -16.42 -7.19 -21.35
N PRO A 66 -17.18 -8.11 -21.97
CA PRO A 66 -18.63 -8.00 -22.09
C PRO A 66 -19.29 -8.33 -20.74
N LEU A 67 -19.16 -7.42 -19.77
CA LEU A 67 -19.65 -7.60 -18.41
C LEU A 67 -20.59 -6.45 -18.03
N THR A 68 -21.81 -6.81 -17.67
CA THR A 68 -22.77 -5.84 -17.14
C THR A 68 -22.46 -5.54 -15.67
N PHE A 69 -22.81 -4.33 -15.23
CA PHE A 69 -22.71 -3.95 -13.83
C PHE A 69 -23.32 -4.98 -12.85
N PRO A 70 -24.58 -5.45 -13.02
CA PRO A 70 -25.15 -6.42 -12.10
C PRO A 70 -24.39 -7.75 -12.11
N ALA A 71 -23.95 -8.24 -13.27
CA ALA A 71 -23.17 -9.48 -13.33
C ALA A 71 -21.85 -9.35 -12.54
N PHE A 72 -21.14 -8.22 -12.68
CA PHE A 72 -19.93 -7.96 -11.88
C PHE A 72 -20.23 -7.88 -10.38
N ALA A 73 -21.22 -7.08 -9.98
CA ALA A 73 -21.57 -6.90 -8.58
C ALA A 73 -21.97 -8.23 -7.91
N LEU A 74 -22.75 -9.06 -8.61
CA LEU A 74 -23.15 -10.37 -8.11
C LEU A 74 -21.99 -11.38 -8.04
N SER A 75 -20.97 -11.24 -8.89
CA SER A 75 -19.77 -12.10 -8.85
C SER A 75 -18.93 -11.89 -7.59
N LEU A 76 -19.09 -10.77 -6.89
CA LEU A 76 -18.39 -10.44 -5.65
C LEU A 76 -19.03 -11.08 -4.40
N LEU A 77 -20.19 -11.73 -4.54
CA LEU A 77 -20.88 -12.33 -3.40
C LEU A 77 -20.10 -13.55 -2.87
N PRO A 78 -20.02 -13.70 -1.52
CA PRO A 78 -19.35 -14.84 -0.93
C PRO A 78 -20.18 -16.12 -1.13
N SER A 79 -19.47 -17.26 -1.11
CA SER A 79 -20.08 -18.59 -1.03
C SER A 79 -19.58 -19.28 0.25
N PRO A 80 -20.46 -19.64 1.20
CA PRO A 80 -21.92 -19.53 1.15
C PRO A 80 -22.42 -18.09 1.28
N LEU A 81 -23.66 -17.86 0.82
CA LEU A 81 -24.30 -16.55 0.95
C LEU A 81 -24.47 -16.16 2.43
N PRO A 82 -24.44 -14.86 2.75
CA PRO A 82 -24.62 -14.40 4.12
C PRO A 82 -26.01 -14.76 4.67
N ALA A 83 -26.07 -15.07 5.98
CA ALA A 83 -27.32 -15.39 6.66
C ALA A 83 -28.20 -14.16 6.97
N HIS A 84 -27.62 -12.96 6.95
CA HIS A 84 -28.34 -11.70 7.13
C HIS A 84 -29.02 -11.26 5.83
N PRO A 85 -30.03 -10.38 5.89
CA PRO A 85 -30.71 -9.89 4.69
C PRO A 85 -29.76 -9.14 3.74
N ALA A 86 -30.13 -9.14 2.46
CA ALA A 86 -29.50 -8.34 1.41
C ALA A 86 -30.04 -6.91 1.40
N LEU A 87 -31.35 -6.74 1.63
CA LEU A 87 -32.02 -5.44 1.72
C LEU A 87 -32.87 -5.41 2.99
N LEU A 88 -32.86 -4.28 3.67
CA LEU A 88 -33.68 -4.00 4.85
C LEU A 88 -34.35 -2.65 4.64
N ASP A 89 -35.68 -2.61 4.71
CA ASP A 89 -36.42 -1.37 4.78
C ASP A 89 -36.36 -0.85 6.22
N ALA A 90 -35.71 0.30 6.40
CA ALA A 90 -35.53 0.91 7.71
C ALA A 90 -36.83 1.47 8.30
N ALA A 91 -37.81 1.82 7.48
CA ALA A 91 -39.07 2.41 7.93
C ALA A 91 -40.07 1.34 8.40
N THR A 92 -40.10 0.18 7.73
CA THR A 92 -41.05 -0.90 8.01
C THR A 92 -40.45 -2.07 8.76
N GLY A 93 -39.13 -2.26 8.69
CA GLY A 93 -38.43 -3.44 9.20
C GLY A 93 -38.50 -4.65 8.27
N GLU A 94 -39.11 -4.52 7.09
CA GLU A 94 -39.17 -5.60 6.10
C GLU A 94 -37.79 -5.95 5.55
N ALA A 95 -37.51 -7.24 5.40
CA ALA A 95 -36.19 -7.74 5.05
C ALA A 95 -36.25 -8.74 3.88
N VAL A 96 -35.35 -8.56 2.90
CA VAL A 96 -35.21 -9.46 1.75
C VAL A 96 -33.92 -10.25 1.89
N SER A 97 -34.02 -11.58 1.88
CA SER A 97 -32.86 -12.47 1.94
C SER A 97 -32.04 -12.43 0.64
N TYR A 98 -30.75 -12.78 0.71
CA TYR A 98 -29.90 -12.88 -0.49
C TYR A 98 -30.48 -13.80 -1.58
N PRO A 99 -30.97 -15.02 -1.29
CA PRO A 99 -31.59 -15.86 -2.31
C PRO A 99 -32.81 -15.23 -2.99
N ALA A 100 -33.67 -14.56 -2.22
CA ALA A 100 -34.85 -13.88 -2.76
C ALA A 100 -34.46 -12.70 -3.66
N PHE A 101 -33.51 -11.88 -3.21
CA PHE A 101 -32.98 -10.77 -4.00
C PHE A 101 -32.36 -11.26 -5.33
N LEU A 102 -31.50 -12.29 -5.27
CA LEU A 102 -30.86 -12.86 -6.46
C LEU A 102 -31.88 -13.43 -7.47
N SER A 103 -32.94 -14.07 -6.97
CA SER A 103 -34.02 -14.57 -7.82
C SER A 103 -34.70 -13.44 -8.58
N GLN A 104 -35.04 -12.35 -7.89
CA GLN A 104 -35.69 -11.18 -8.49
C GLN A 104 -34.78 -10.48 -9.51
N VAL A 105 -33.50 -10.29 -9.20
CA VAL A 105 -32.54 -9.67 -10.13
C VAL A 105 -32.43 -10.49 -11.42
N ARG A 106 -32.37 -11.83 -11.31
CA ARG A 106 -32.29 -12.71 -12.48
C ARG A 106 -33.57 -12.75 -13.32
N ALA A 107 -34.72 -12.43 -12.72
CA ALA A 107 -35.99 -12.36 -13.44
C ALA A 107 -36.17 -11.05 -14.22
N LEU A 108 -35.40 -10.01 -13.90
CA LEU A 108 -35.50 -8.68 -14.51
C LEU A 108 -34.61 -8.50 -15.74
N VAL A 109 -33.50 -9.24 -15.79
CA VAL A 109 -32.49 -9.20 -16.88
C VAL A 109 -32.87 -10.20 -17.97
#